data_AF-A0A7Y5DTG1-F1
#
_entry.id   AF-A0A7Y5DTG1-F1
#
_cell.length_a   1.000
_cell.length_b   1.000
_cell.length_c   1.000
_cell.angle_alpha   90.00
_cell.angle_beta   90.00
_cell.angle_gamma   90.00
#
_symmetry.space_group_name_H-M   'P 1'
#
loop_
_entity.id
_entity.type
_entity.pdbx_description
1 polymer ?
#
loop_
_entity_poly.entity_id
_entity_poly.type
_entity_poly.pdbx_seq_one_letter_code
_entity_poly.pdbx_strand_id
1 'polypeptide(L)'
;MNRRFWVLIHRYAGLTTALFLIVVGLTGSVLAFYYEIDGWINPNSHRDQVAVPVDLPLLDPFDLCDRALGRIPQARINSVDLQPKPGKAYLIAIEARIDSASRQPYPLGFDNIKLNPYTGVEIARGKTLLEQHYWPLTRENVMEFIYLLHMQFAL
;
A
#
# COMPACT_ATOMS: atom_id res chain seq x y z
N MET A 1 -18.44 3.30 -48.40
CA MET A 1 -17.46 3.76 -47.39
C MET A 1 -16.06 3.65 -47.99
N ASN A 2 -15.29 4.74 -48.00
CA ASN A 2 -14.05 4.84 -48.77
C ASN A 2 -12.84 4.32 -47.97
N ARG A 3 -11.91 3.58 -48.61
CA ARG A 3 -10.65 3.06 -48.02
C ARG A 3 -9.88 4.11 -47.21
N ARG A 4 -9.86 5.36 -47.69
CA ARG A 4 -9.17 6.50 -47.05
C ARG A 4 -9.68 6.81 -45.64
N PHE A 5 -10.97 6.60 -45.37
CA PHE A 5 -11.58 6.81 -44.06
C PHE A 5 -11.04 5.81 -43.03
N TRP A 6 -11.03 4.51 -43.38
CA TRP A 6 -10.51 3.45 -42.52
C TRP A 6 -9.02 3.60 -42.22
N VAL A 7 -8.22 4.07 -43.19
CA VAL A 7 -6.79 4.34 -42.97
C VAL A 7 -6.57 5.48 -41.98
N LEU A 8 -7.38 6.55 -42.04
CA LEU A 8 -7.29 7.65 -41.08
C LEU A 8 -7.65 7.17 -39.67
N ILE A 9 -8.74 6.43 -39.50
CA ILE A 9 -9.13 5.84 -38.21
C ILE A 9 -8.02 4.93 -37.68
N HIS A 10 -7.51 4.01 -38.50
CA HIS A 10 -6.46 3.09 -38.10
C HIS A 10 -5.20 3.83 -37.64
N ARG A 11 -4.78 4.89 -38.36
CA ARG A 11 -3.60 5.67 -38.00
C ARG A 11 -3.75 6.32 -36.63
N TYR A 12 -4.87 6.99 -36.37
CA TYR A 12 -5.08 7.69 -35.11
C TYR A 12 -5.35 6.73 -33.96
N ALA A 13 -6.16 5.68 -34.18
CA ALA A 13 -6.39 4.63 -33.19
C ALA A 13 -5.07 3.93 -32.83
N GLY A 14 -4.28 3.54 -33.82
CA GLY A 14 -2.98 2.91 -33.62
C GLY A 14 -2.00 3.81 -32.87
N LEU A 15 -1.95 5.11 -33.19
CA LEU A 15 -1.09 6.07 -32.49
C LEU A 15 -1.50 6.25 -31.02
N THR A 16 -2.81 6.37 -30.75
CA THR A 16 -3.34 6.47 -29.39
C THR A 16 -3.06 5.18 -28.61
N THR A 17 -3.32 4.01 -29.19
CA THR A 17 -3.03 2.71 -28.56
C THR A 17 -1.54 2.53 -28.32
N ALA A 18 -0.67 2.92 -29.24
CA ALA A 18 0.78 2.83 -29.07
C ALA A 18 1.26 3.68 -27.89
N LEU A 19 0.77 4.92 -27.76
CA LEU A 19 1.09 5.78 -26.62
C LEU A 19 0.61 5.16 -25.30
N PHE A 20 -0.62 4.64 -25.27
CA PHE A 20 -1.17 3.96 -24.10
C PHE A 20 -0.33 2.74 -23.71
N LEU A 21 0.01 1.87 -24.66
CA LEU A 21 0.83 0.67 -24.42
C LEU A 21 2.25 1.03 -23.93
N ILE A 22 2.83 2.13 -24.40
CA ILE A 22 4.11 2.62 -23.88
C ILE A 22 3.97 2.99 -22.40
N VAL A 23 2.95 3.77 -22.02
CA VAL A 23 2.76 4.20 -20.62
C VAL A 23 2.48 2.99 -19.72
N VAL A 24 1.55 2.12 -20.09
CA VAL A 24 1.20 0.92 -19.31
C VAL A 24 2.37 -0.07 -19.25
N GLY A 25 3.08 -0.27 -20.36
CA GLY A 25 4.25 -1.14 -20.41
C GLY A 25 5.41 -0.63 -19.56
N LEU A 26 5.70 0.66 -19.59
CA LEU A 26 6.75 1.27 -18.76
C LEU A 26 6.40 1.20 -17.28
N THR A 27 5.19 1.62 -16.90
CA THR A 27 4.73 1.55 -15.51
C THR A 27 4.74 0.11 -15.01
N GLY A 28 4.19 -0.86 -15.78
CA GLY A 28 4.20 -2.28 -15.40
C GLY A 28 5.60 -2.88 -15.27
N SER A 29 6.54 -2.48 -16.14
CA SER A 29 7.94 -2.91 -16.04
C SER A 29 8.61 -2.39 -14.77
N VAL A 30 8.29 -1.16 -14.34
CA VAL A 30 8.76 -0.60 -13.06
C VAL A 30 8.15 -1.35 -11.88
N LEU A 31 6.85 -1.68 -11.94
CA LEU A 31 6.17 -2.44 -10.88
C LEU A 31 6.75 -3.85 -10.68
N ALA A 32 7.33 -4.46 -11.71
CA ALA A 32 7.99 -5.77 -11.57
C ALA A 32 9.15 -5.77 -10.55
N PHE A 33 9.72 -4.59 -10.27
CA PHE A 33 10.80 -4.37 -9.31
C PHE A 33 10.38 -3.38 -8.21
N TYR A 34 9.09 -3.36 -7.86
CA TYR A 34 8.53 -2.35 -6.97
C TYR A 34 9.30 -2.26 -5.65
N TYR A 35 9.53 -3.39 -4.98
CA TYR A 35 10.17 -3.42 -3.66
C TYR A 35 11.65 -3.09 -3.70
N GLU A 36 12.35 -3.50 -4.77
CA GLU A 36 13.77 -3.24 -4.97
C GLU A 36 14.01 -1.75 -5.24
N ILE A 37 13.21 -1.17 -6.13
CA ILE A 37 13.28 0.25 -6.46
C ILE A 37 12.84 1.08 -5.26
N ASP A 38 11.75 0.71 -4.57
CA ASP A 38 11.32 1.42 -3.36
C ASP A 38 12.36 1.32 -2.24
N GLY A 39 12.99 0.16 -2.03
CA GLY A 39 14.06 0.02 -1.04
C GLY A 39 15.31 0.86 -1.37
N TRP A 40 15.65 0.99 -2.66
CA TRP A 40 16.77 1.83 -3.11
C TRP A 40 16.45 3.33 -3.00
N ILE A 41 15.22 3.70 -3.37
CA ILE A 41 14.73 5.09 -3.33
C ILE A 41 14.33 5.48 -1.91
N ASN A 42 13.97 4.57 -1.01
CA ASN A 42 13.53 4.91 0.33
C ASN A 42 14.17 3.94 1.35
N PRO A 43 15.49 4.01 1.55
CA PRO A 43 16.20 3.06 2.42
C PRO A 43 15.79 3.14 3.89
N ASN A 44 15.27 4.28 4.34
CA ASN A 44 14.75 4.49 5.69
C ASN A 44 13.22 4.33 5.77
N SER A 45 12.59 3.86 4.69
CA SER A 45 11.16 3.60 4.70
C SER A 45 10.85 2.48 5.67
N HIS A 46 10.26 2.85 6.81
CA HIS A 46 9.67 1.90 7.75
C HIS A 46 8.45 1.17 7.16
N ARG A 47 8.17 1.30 5.85
CA ARG A 47 6.94 0.85 5.22
C ARG A 47 6.80 -0.66 5.16
N ASP A 48 7.85 -1.41 4.78
CA ASP A 48 7.72 -2.87 4.60
C ASP A 48 8.90 -3.73 5.11
N GLN A 49 9.94 -3.12 5.68
CA GLN A 49 11.21 -3.80 5.99
C GLN A 49 11.80 -3.42 7.34
N VAL A 50 10.99 -3.21 8.37
CA VAL A 50 11.57 -3.15 9.72
C VAL A 50 12.05 -4.56 10.06
N ALA A 51 13.36 -4.77 9.91
CA ALA A 51 14.03 -5.99 10.32
C ALA A 51 13.86 -6.13 11.83
N VAL A 52 13.34 -7.28 12.25
CA VAL A 52 13.17 -7.57 13.67
C VAL A 52 14.11 -8.72 14.05
N PRO A 53 14.94 -8.56 15.11
CA PRO A 53 15.76 -9.64 15.63
C PRO A 53 14.92 -10.90 15.88
N VAL A 54 15.38 -12.05 15.35
CA VAL A 54 14.69 -13.32 15.46
C VAL A 54 15.13 -14.00 16.75
N ASP A 55 14.56 -13.55 17.86
CA ASP A 55 14.99 -13.99 19.19
C ASP A 55 13.99 -14.96 19.84
N LEU A 56 12.75 -15.02 19.34
CA LEU A 56 11.65 -15.75 19.97
C LEU A 56 10.79 -16.49 18.92
N PRO A 57 9.96 -17.46 19.33
CA PRO A 57 8.90 -17.98 18.46
C PRO A 57 7.92 -16.87 18.08
N LEU A 58 7.35 -16.96 16.88
CA LEU A 58 6.33 -16.01 16.44
C LEU A 58 5.09 -16.11 17.33
N LEU A 59 4.51 -14.95 17.67
CA LEU A 59 3.21 -14.91 18.32
C LEU A 59 2.11 -15.33 17.35
N ASP A 60 1.03 -15.83 17.90
CA ASP A 60 -0.18 -16.08 17.15
C ASP A 60 -0.74 -14.75 16.60
N PRO A 61 -1.20 -14.71 15.33
CA PRO A 61 -1.85 -13.55 14.73
C PRO A 61 -2.95 -12.92 15.59
N PHE A 62 -3.75 -13.73 16.29
CA PHE A 62 -4.84 -13.26 17.14
C PHE A 62 -4.30 -12.58 18.41
N ASP A 63 -3.22 -13.09 19.00
CA ASP A 63 -2.55 -12.43 20.13
C ASP A 63 -2.02 -11.04 19.74
N LEU A 64 -1.48 -10.91 18.51
CA LEU A 64 -1.03 -9.63 17.98
C LEU A 64 -2.20 -8.66 17.75
N CYS A 65 -3.34 -9.17 17.27
CA CYS A 65 -4.58 -8.40 17.11
C CYS A 65 -5.09 -7.88 18.45
N ASP A 66 -5.15 -8.73 19.48
CA ASP A 66 -5.59 -8.34 20.81
C ASP A 66 -4.68 -7.28 21.43
N ARG A 67 -3.36 -7.41 21.24
CA ARG A 67 -2.38 -6.39 21.67
C ARG A 67 -2.52 -5.09 20.89
N ALA A 68 -2.90 -5.11 19.62
CA ALA A 68 -3.16 -3.91 18.83
C ALA A 68 -4.42 -3.19 19.34
N LEU A 69 -5.52 -3.93 19.53
CA LEU A 69 -6.80 -3.39 20.01
C LEU A 69 -6.70 -2.88 21.45
N GLY A 70 -5.91 -3.54 22.30
CA GLY A 70 -5.63 -3.06 23.66
C GLY A 70 -4.94 -1.69 23.70
N ARG A 71 -4.16 -1.35 22.65
CA ARG A 71 -3.51 -0.02 22.53
C ARG A 71 -4.41 1.03 21.88
N ILE A 72 -5.30 0.61 20.98
CA ILE A 72 -6.16 1.51 20.20
C ILE A 72 -7.60 1.01 20.28
N PRO A 73 -8.28 1.19 21.43
CA PRO A 73 -9.66 0.71 21.62
C PRO A 73 -10.68 1.43 20.71
N GLN A 74 -10.30 2.61 20.20
CA GLN A 74 -11.08 3.41 19.25
C GLN A 74 -10.99 2.88 17.80
N ALA A 75 -10.14 1.88 17.54
CA ALA A 75 -10.00 1.28 16.23
C ALA A 75 -10.69 -0.10 16.16
N ARG A 76 -11.05 -0.51 14.95
CA ARG A 76 -11.38 -1.89 14.60
C ARG A 76 -10.35 -2.41 13.63
N ILE A 77 -10.06 -3.71 13.67
CA ILE A 77 -9.18 -4.33 12.68
C ILE A 77 -9.97 -4.49 11.38
N ASN A 78 -9.41 -4.00 10.29
CA ASN A 78 -9.98 -4.12 8.95
C ASN A 78 -9.41 -5.35 8.22
N SER A 79 -8.10 -5.55 8.29
CA SER A 79 -7.43 -6.72 7.72
C SER A 79 -6.14 -7.07 8.46
N VAL A 80 -5.78 -8.36 8.39
CA VAL A 80 -4.59 -8.93 9.04
C VAL A 80 -4.01 -10.04 8.17
N ASP A 81 -2.67 -10.13 8.11
CA ASP A 81 -1.98 -11.24 7.45
C ASP A 81 -1.87 -12.44 8.41
N LEU A 82 -2.50 -13.57 8.10
CA LEU A 82 -2.45 -14.75 8.97
C LEU A 82 -1.10 -15.48 8.93
N GLN A 83 -0.18 -15.08 8.05
CA GLN A 83 1.15 -15.67 7.91
C GLN A 83 2.23 -14.63 8.22
N PRO A 84 2.56 -14.40 9.49
CA PRO A 84 3.63 -13.47 9.83
C PRO A 84 4.96 -13.96 9.23
N LYS A 85 5.61 -13.10 8.45
CA LYS A 85 6.90 -13.41 7.81
C LYS A 85 8.02 -13.23 8.84
N PRO A 86 8.86 -14.25 9.10
CA PRO A 86 9.99 -14.13 10.02
C PRO A 86 10.91 -12.96 9.66
N GLY A 87 11.39 -12.24 10.68
CA GLY A 87 12.30 -11.12 10.51
C GLY A 87 11.69 -9.84 9.93
N LYS A 88 10.37 -9.77 9.70
CA LYS A 88 9.66 -8.55 9.26
C LYS A 88 8.64 -8.09 10.29
N ALA A 89 8.43 -6.79 10.40
CA ALA A 89 7.33 -6.26 11.19
C ALA A 89 5.98 -6.76 10.68
N TYR A 90 5.06 -7.02 11.61
CA TYR A 90 3.71 -7.47 11.36
C TYR A 90 2.78 -6.27 11.18
N LEU A 91 2.14 -6.16 10.01
CA LEU A 91 1.26 -5.05 9.68
C LEU A 91 -0.20 -5.46 9.95
N ILE A 92 -0.91 -4.63 10.70
CA ILE A 92 -2.35 -4.76 10.94
C ILE A 92 -3.02 -3.51 10.39
N ALA A 93 -3.95 -3.69 9.45
CA ALA A 93 -4.77 -2.59 8.95
C ALA A 93 -5.94 -2.37 9.90
N ILE A 94 -6.19 -1.13 10.24
CA ILE A 94 -7.21 -0.70 11.19
C ILE A 94 -8.07 0.40 10.59
N GLU A 95 -9.28 0.53 11.12
CA GLU A 95 -10.22 1.57 10.76
C GLU A 95 -10.77 2.21 12.02
N ALA A 96 -11.08 3.51 11.96
CA ALA A 96 -11.71 4.20 13.06
C ALA A 96 -13.10 3.61 13.37
N ARG A 97 -13.36 3.32 14.63
CA ARG A 97 -14.74 3.04 15.07
C ARG A 97 -15.58 4.31 14.93
N ILE A 98 -16.87 4.11 14.74
CA ILE A 98 -17.84 5.21 14.76
C ILE A 98 -18.20 5.47 16.21
N ASP A 99 -18.03 6.71 16.65
CA ASP A 99 -18.51 7.16 17.95
C ASP A 99 -20.04 7.17 17.97
N SER A 100 -20.63 6.51 18.97
CA SER A 100 -22.08 6.38 19.12
C SER A 100 -22.75 7.72 19.45
N ALA A 101 -22.03 8.67 20.05
CA ALA A 101 -22.54 10.00 20.38
C ALA A 101 -22.54 10.94 19.17
N SER A 102 -21.41 11.06 18.46
CA SER A 102 -21.28 11.97 17.33
C SER A 102 -21.69 11.37 15.97
N ARG A 103 -21.84 10.04 15.87
CA ARG A 103 -21.98 9.28 14.61
C ARG A 103 -20.86 9.54 13.60
N GLN A 104 -19.71 10.02 14.08
CA GLN A 104 -18.53 10.30 13.28
C GLN A 104 -17.43 9.28 13.61
N PRO A 105 -16.55 8.93 12.66
CA PRO A 105 -15.38 8.11 12.95
C PRO A 105 -14.42 8.87 13.90
N TYR A 106 -13.78 8.15 14.82
CA TYR A 106 -12.71 8.71 15.65
C TYR A 106 -11.56 9.24 14.77
N PRO A 107 -10.97 10.41 15.07
CA PRO A 107 -9.85 10.95 14.30
C PRO A 107 -8.54 10.23 14.67
N LEU A 108 -8.35 9.02 14.14
CA LEU A 108 -7.13 8.24 14.41
C LEU A 108 -5.89 8.86 13.74
N GLY A 109 -6.01 9.36 12.51
CA GLY A 109 -4.91 9.95 11.75
C GLY A 109 -3.96 8.93 11.10
N PHE A 110 -4.21 7.63 11.29
CA PHE A 110 -3.49 6.51 10.70
C PHE A 110 -4.46 5.33 10.48
N ASP A 111 -4.15 4.45 9.55
CA ASP A 111 -5.00 3.29 9.17
C ASP A 111 -4.24 1.96 9.28
N ASN A 112 -2.96 1.98 9.67
CA ASN A 112 -2.18 0.78 9.92
C ASN A 112 -1.25 0.95 11.12
N ILE A 113 -1.01 -0.18 11.78
CA ILE A 113 -0.07 -0.31 12.90
C ILE A 113 0.88 -1.47 12.61
N LYS A 114 2.16 -1.24 12.89
CA LYS A 114 3.22 -2.24 12.75
C LYS A 114 3.66 -2.70 14.12
N LEU A 115 3.58 -4.01 14.34
CA LEU A 115 4.00 -4.66 15.56
C LEU A 115 5.22 -5.53 15.30
N ASN A 116 6.04 -5.70 16.32
CA ASN A 116 7.04 -6.75 16.37
C ASN A 116 6.33 -8.11 16.46
N PRO A 117 6.51 -9.06 15.52
CA PRO A 117 5.80 -10.34 15.53
C PRO A 117 6.22 -11.27 16.68
N TYR A 118 7.32 -10.97 17.37
CA TYR A 118 7.90 -11.78 18.44
C TYR A 118 7.60 -11.24 19.84
N THR A 119 7.42 -9.93 19.98
CA THR A 119 7.14 -9.28 21.28
C THR A 119 5.78 -8.61 21.33
N GLY A 120 5.14 -8.41 20.18
CA GLY A 120 3.91 -7.64 20.04
C GLY A 120 4.06 -6.16 20.40
N VAL A 121 5.29 -5.64 20.51
CA VAL A 121 5.58 -4.21 20.75
C VAL A 121 5.31 -3.40 19.49
N GLU A 122 4.75 -2.21 19.65
CA GLU A 122 4.51 -1.30 18.54
C GLU A 122 5.82 -0.71 18.01
N ILE A 123 6.03 -0.83 16.71
CA ILE A 123 7.21 -0.31 16.00
C ILE A 123 6.88 1.03 15.35
N ALA A 124 5.75 1.11 14.63
CA ALA A 124 5.36 2.29 13.89
C ALA A 124 3.85 2.31 13.58
N ARG A 125 3.34 3.50 13.27
CA ARG A 125 1.99 3.73 12.71
C ARG A 125 2.12 4.40 11.36
N GLY A 126 1.19 4.15 10.46
CA GLY A 126 1.23 4.70 9.12
C GLY A 126 -0.14 4.76 8.46
N LYS A 127 -0.13 5.31 7.24
CA LYS A 127 -1.27 5.28 6.33
C LYS A 127 -1.00 4.31 5.19
N THR A 128 -2.00 3.55 4.83
CA THR A 128 -2.04 2.55 3.78
C THR A 128 -2.19 3.30 2.46
N LEU A 129 -1.80 2.64 1.37
CA LEU A 129 -1.74 3.21 0.04
C LEU A 129 -3.04 3.86 -0.44
N LEU A 130 -4.19 3.63 0.19
CA LEU A 130 -5.50 4.07 -0.29
C LEU A 130 -5.90 5.48 0.16
N GLU A 131 -5.31 6.03 1.24
CA GLU A 131 -5.65 7.36 1.76
C GLU A 131 -4.60 8.44 1.46
N GLN A 132 -3.54 8.13 0.71
CA GLN A 132 -2.44 9.07 0.52
C GLN A 132 -2.79 10.15 -0.52
N HIS A 133 -2.47 11.40 -0.20
CA HIS A 133 -2.39 12.47 -1.19
C HIS A 133 -1.04 12.34 -1.91
N TYR A 134 -1.05 11.98 -3.19
CA TYR A 134 0.18 11.82 -3.99
C TYR A 134 0.76 13.16 -4.49
N TRP A 135 0.09 14.27 -4.18
CA TRP A 135 0.55 15.61 -4.50
C TRP A 135 0.98 16.37 -3.24
N PRO A 136 2.19 16.95 -3.21
CA PRO A 136 3.22 16.92 -4.26
C PRO A 136 3.88 15.54 -4.41
N LEU A 137 4.37 15.25 -5.63
CA LEU A 137 5.13 14.04 -5.90
C LEU A 137 6.51 14.17 -5.23
N THR A 138 6.81 13.25 -4.32
CA THR A 138 8.06 13.17 -3.57
C THR A 138 8.76 11.84 -3.84
N ARG A 139 10.03 11.76 -3.44
CA ARG A 139 10.81 10.51 -3.47
C ARG A 139 10.11 9.36 -2.73
N GLU A 140 9.40 9.68 -1.66
CA GLU A 140 8.74 8.70 -0.79
C GLU A 140 7.44 8.13 -1.37
N ASN A 141 6.77 8.87 -2.26
CA ASN A 141 5.45 8.46 -2.79
C ASN A 141 5.46 8.15 -4.30
N VAL A 142 6.60 8.31 -4.99
CA VAL A 142 6.69 8.11 -6.44
C VAL A 142 6.35 6.69 -6.86
N MET A 143 6.78 5.68 -6.09
CA MET A 143 6.49 4.27 -6.40
C MET A 143 5.00 3.98 -6.26
N GLU A 144 4.37 4.50 -5.20
CA GLU A 144 2.93 4.37 -4.97
C GLU A 144 2.11 5.07 -6.05
N PHE A 145 2.55 6.25 -6.48
CA PHE A 145 1.94 6.96 -7.60
C PHE A 145 2.00 6.14 -8.90
N ILE A 146 3.16 5.54 -9.22
CA ILE A 146 3.32 4.69 -10.41
C ILE A 146 2.42 3.46 -10.30
N TYR A 147 2.34 2.84 -9.11
CA TYR A 147 1.45 1.71 -8.84
C TYR A 147 -0.01 2.07 -9.14
N LEU A 148 -0.50 3.17 -8.58
CA LEU A 148 -1.89 3.59 -8.82
C LEU A 148 -2.16 3.99 -10.26
N LEU A 149 -1.24 4.74 -10.88
CA LEU A 149 -1.36 5.11 -12.29
C LEU A 149 -1.52 3.86 -13.17
N HIS A 150 -0.72 2.82 -12.91
CA HIS A 150 -0.82 1.56 -13.63
C HIS A 150 -2.16 0.85 -13.37
N MET A 151 -2.57 0.75 -12.11
CA MET A 151 -3.83 0.09 -11.73
C MET A 151 -5.06 0.82 -12.29
N GLN A 152 -5.03 2.15 -12.37
CA GLN A 152 -6.10 2.96 -12.94
C GLN A 152 -6.25 2.73 -14.45
N PHE A 153 -5.18 2.35 -15.15
CA PHE A 153 -5.23 1.98 -16.58
C PHE A 153 -5.62 0.52 -16.82
N ALA A 154 -5.64 -0.31 -15.78
CA ALA A 154 -6.04 -1.72 -15.86
C ALA A 154 -7.55 -1.95 -15.61
N LEU A 155 -8.26 -0.95 -15.05
CA LEU A 155 -9.69 -0.95 -14.77
C LEU A 155 -10.49 -0.36 -15.93
#